data_AF-K2AIS0-F1
#
_entry.id   AF-K2AIS0-F1
#
_cell.length_a   1.000
_cell.length_b   1.000
_cell.length_c   1.000
_cell.angle_alpha   90.00
_cell.angle_beta   90.00
_cell.angle_gamma   90.00
#
_symmetry.space_group_name_H-M   'P 1'
#
loop_
_entity.id
_entity.type
_entity.pdbx_description
1 polymer ?
#
loop_
_entity_poly.entity_id
_entity_poly.type
_entity_poly.pdbx_seq_one_letter_code
_entity_poly.pdbx_strand_id
1 'polypeptide(L)' 'MNGHLHPITQFNRLSLKYFQDLGFDIKEGNEIESEWYNFDALNVPADHPSRDVQDTFWLAPSKIEGLAPVKSTSEVAE' A
#
# COMPACT_ATOMS: atom_id res chain seq x y z
N MET A 1 -3.16 -29.44 19.88
CA MET A 1 -3.27 -27.98 20.11
C MET A 1 -4.07 -27.42 18.96
N ASN A 2 -5.19 -26.75 19.23
CA ASN A 2 -5.97 -26.10 18.18
C ASN A 2 -5.44 -24.68 17.98
N GLY A 3 -5.00 -24.38 16.76
CA GLY A 3 -4.68 -23.02 16.35
C GLY A 3 -5.96 -22.28 15.97
N HIS A 4 -5.93 -20.96 16.11
CA HIS A 4 -6.99 -20.08 15.64
C HIS A 4 -6.41 -19.02 14.71
N LEU A 5 -7.20 -18.56 13.75
CA LEU A 5 -6.81 -17.46 12.86
C LEU A 5 -6.88 -16.13 13.60
N HIS A 6 -5.96 -15.22 13.28
CA HIS A 6 -6.01 -13.86 13.80
C HIS A 6 -7.34 -13.18 13.40
N PRO A 7 -8.02 -12.45 14.29
CA PRO A 7 -9.31 -11.82 13.98
C PRO A 7 -9.31 -10.93 12.73
N ILE A 8 -8.23 -10.16 12.50
CA ILE A 8 -8.09 -9.32 11.29
C ILE A 8 -8.06 -10.18 10.02
N THR A 9 -7.37 -11.33 10.05
CA THR A 9 -7.36 -12.25 8.90
C THR A 9 -8.75 -12.81 8.62
N GLN A 10 -9.52 -13.13 9.66
CA GLN A 10 -10.89 -13.62 9.52
C GLN A 10 -11.78 -12.54 8.88
N PHE A 11 -11.71 -11.31 9.39
CA PHE A 11 -12.47 -10.17 8.88
C PHE A 11 -12.11 -9.80 7.43
N ASN A 12 -10.82 -9.75 7.10
CA ASN A 12 -10.36 -9.45 5.74
C ASN A 12 -10.87 -10.50 4.75
N ARG A 13 -10.77 -11.80 5.08
CA ARG A 13 -11.30 -12.87 4.23
C ARG A 13 -12.80 -12.73 3.97
N LEU A 14 -13.55 -12.37 5.01
CA LEU A 14 -15.00 -12.16 4.87
C LEU A 14 -15.30 -10.96 3.96
N SER A 15 -14.65 -9.82 4.20
CA SER A 15 -14.85 -8.58 3.42
C SER A 15 -14.48 -8.77 1.95
N LEU A 16 -13.31 -9.37 1.70
CA LEU A 16 -12.82 -9.67 0.35
C LEU A 16 -13.75 -10.61 -0.40
N LYS A 17 -14.28 -11.64 0.28
CA LYS A 17 -15.25 -12.56 -0.34
C LYS A 17 -16.51 -11.85 -0.81
N TYR A 18 -17.04 -10.90 -0.04
CA TYR A 18 -18.22 -10.14 -0.46
C TYR A 18 -17.98 -9.36 -1.76
N PHE A 19 -16.82 -8.70 -1.90
CA PHE A 19 -16.50 -7.98 -3.14
C PHE A 19 -16.22 -8.92 -4.32
N GLN A 20 -15.62 -10.08 -4.09
CA GLN A 20 -15.48 -11.12 -5.13
C GLN A 20 -16.84 -11.62 -5.62
N ASP A 21 -17.79 -11.82 -4.72
CA ASP A 21 -19.15 -12.27 -5.08
C ASP A 21 -19.90 -11.19 -5.92
N LEU A 22 -19.47 -9.92 -5.86
CA LEU A 22 -19.93 -8.83 -6.73
C LEU A 22 -19.16 -8.73 -8.07
N GLY A 23 -18.16 -9.57 -8.29
CA GLY A 23 -17.35 -9.60 -9.51
C GLY A 23 -16.10 -8.73 -9.50
N PHE A 24 -15.66 -8.23 -8.33
CA PHE A 24 -14.39 -7.52 -8.21
C PHE A 24 -13.20 -8.48 -8.11
N ASP A 25 -12.08 -8.08 -8.70
CA ASP A 25 -10.79 -8.74 -8.51
C ASP A 25 -10.07 -8.21 -7.28
N ILE A 26 -9.32 -9.10 -6.61
CA ILE A 26 -8.43 -8.73 -5.50
C ILE A 26 -7.02 -8.53 -6.04
N LYS A 27 -6.41 -7.39 -5.70
CA LYS A 27 -4.99 -7.10 -5.97
C LYS A 27 -4.31 -6.69 -4.67
N GLU A 28 -3.09 -7.16 -4.48
CA GLU A 28 -2.21 -6.75 -3.39
C GLU A 28 -1.18 -5.75 -3.94
N GLY A 29 -0.87 -4.73 -3.14
CA GLY A 29 0.15 -3.72 -3.45
C GLY A 29 1.39 -3.89 -2.59
N ASN A 30 2.40 -3.06 -2.83
CA ASN A 30 3.59 -3.02 -1.98
C ASN A 30 3.26 -2.32 -0.66
N GLU A 31 3.89 -2.77 0.43
CA GLU A 31 3.80 -2.07 1.72
C GLU A 31 4.62 -0.78 1.74
N ILE A 32 5.73 -0.76 1.00
CA ILE A 32 6.57 0.43 0.79
C ILE A 32 6.22 0.99 -0.58
N GLU A 33 5.79 2.24 -0.62
CA GLU A 33 5.37 2.91 -1.84
C GLU A 33 6.10 4.21 -2.13
N SER A 34 6.02 4.62 -3.39
CA SER A 34 6.59 5.87 -3.88
C SER A 34 5.70 7.05 -3.51
N GLU A 35 6.30 8.24 -3.35
CA GLU A 35 5.57 9.48 -3.08
C GLU A 35 4.50 9.77 -4.14
N TRP A 36 4.79 9.42 -5.39
CA TRP A 36 3.88 9.63 -6.51
C TRP A 36 2.56 8.85 -6.36
N TYR A 37 2.62 7.53 -6.15
CA TYR A 37 1.40 6.71 -6.05
C TYR A 37 0.63 6.96 -4.76
N ASN A 38 1.34 7.25 -3.66
CA ASN A 38 0.68 7.45 -2.37
C ASN A 38 0.05 8.84 -2.23
N PHE A 39 0.54 9.85 -2.99
CA PHE A 39 0.06 11.22 -2.83
C PHE A 39 -0.19 11.99 -4.13
N ASP A 40 0.81 12.15 -5.00
CA ASP A 40 0.70 13.04 -6.15
C ASP A 40 -0.42 12.59 -7.11
N ALA A 41 -0.47 11.29 -7.41
CA ALA A 41 -1.50 10.69 -8.27
C ALA A 41 -2.90 10.76 -7.66
N LEU A 42 -3.00 10.91 -6.33
CA LEU A 42 -4.25 11.02 -5.58
C LEU A 42 -4.65 12.48 -5.29
N ASN A 43 -4.00 13.44 -5.96
CA ASN A 43 -4.27 14.88 -5.83
C ASN A 43 -4.06 15.41 -4.40
N VAL A 44 -3.09 14.85 -3.68
CA VAL A 44 -2.66 15.35 -2.36
C VAL A 44 -1.42 16.21 -2.57
N PRO A 45 -1.43 17.53 -2.39
CA PRO A 45 -0.26 18.37 -2.68
C PRO A 45 0.87 18.21 -1.65
N ALA A 46 2.06 18.73 -1.98
CA ALA A 46 3.27 18.61 -1.15
C ALA A 46 3.16 19.27 0.23
N ASP A 47 2.32 20.30 0.37
CA ASP A 47 2.06 21.04 1.61
C ASP A 47 0.88 20.47 2.41
N HIS A 48 0.31 19.34 1.98
CA HIS A 48 -0.80 18.71 2.68
C HIS A 48 -0.32 18.10 4.02
N PRO A 49 -1.05 18.31 5.14
CA PRO A 49 -0.63 17.84 6.47
C PRO A 49 -0.39 16.33 6.55
N SER A 50 -1.10 15.53 5.77
CA SER A 50 -0.87 14.07 5.72
C SER A 50 0.53 13.66 5.21
N ARG A 51 1.29 14.56 4.56
CA ARG A 51 2.69 14.29 4.16
C ARG A 51 3.70 14.59 5.27
N ASP A 52 3.26 15.13 6.40
CA ASP A 52 4.14 15.41 7.54
C ASP A 52 4.73 14.10 8.11
N VAL A 53 5.93 14.19 8.66
CA VAL A 53 6.70 13.08 9.25
C VAL A 53 6.04 12.47 10.49
N GLN A 54 5.06 13.17 11.08
CA GLN A 54 4.27 12.64 12.20
C GLN A 54 3.22 11.62 11.73
N ASP A 55 2.69 11.79 10.52
CA ASP A 55 1.61 10.97 9.97
C ASP A 55 2.11 9.93 8.95
N THR A 56 3.21 10.25 8.24
CA THR A 56 3.79 9.38 7.22
C THR A 56 5.20 8.92 7.60
N PHE A 57 5.42 7.61 7.57
CA PHE A 57 6.74 7.02 7.78
C PHE A 57 7.61 7.17 6.52
N TRP A 58 8.47 8.19 6.51
CA TRP A 58 9.44 8.40 5.44
C TRP A 58 10.69 7.54 5.61
N LEU A 59 11.14 6.93 4.51
CA LEU A 59 12.36 6.13 4.47
C LEU A 59 13.56 6.97 4.07
N ALA A 60 14.66 6.83 4.82
CA ALA A 60 15.92 7.47 4.46
C ALA A 60 16.52 6.78 3.21
N PRO A 61 17.18 7.53 2.29
CA PRO A 61 17.76 6.96 1.07
C PRO A 61 18.70 5.78 1.32
N SER A 62 19.48 5.83 2.40
CA SER A 62 20.41 4.77 2.79
C SER A 62 19.74 3.45 3.20
N LYS A 63 18.43 3.47 3.51
CA LYS A 63 17.66 2.26 3.84
C LYS A 63 17.02 1.61 2.61
N ILE A 64 17.10 2.25 1.44
CA ILE A 64 16.50 1.75 0.19
C ILE A 64 17.50 0.87 -0.60
N GLU A 65 18.80 0.95 -0.29
CA GLU A 65 19.84 0.11 -0.91
C GLU A 65 19.64 -1.38 -0.57
N GLY A 66 18.96 -2.10 -1.47
CA GLY A 66 18.71 -3.55 -1.37
C GLY A 66 17.24 -3.94 -1.27
N LEU A 67 16.33 -2.97 -1.15
CA LEU A 67 14.91 -3.20 -1.37
C LEU A 67 14.64 -3.17 -2.88
N ALA A 68 13.77 -4.08 -3.37
CA ALA A 68 13.36 -4.06 -4.77
C ALA A 68 12.91 -2.63 -5.13
N PRO A 69 13.31 -2.09 -6.29
CA PRO A 69 12.93 -0.74 -6.66
C PRO A 69 11.42 -0.65 -6.63
N VAL A 70 10.89 0.16 -5.69
CA VAL A 70 9.49 0.59 -5.75
C VAL A 70 9.37 1.25 -7.11
N LYS A 71 8.52 0.70 -7.99
CA LYS A 71 8.49 1.05 -9.42
C LYS A 71 8.34 2.56 -9.60
N SER A 72 9.47 3.22 -9.72
CA SER A 72 9.59 4.65 -9.95
C SER A 72 9.34 4.88 -11.43
N THR A 73 8.08 5.20 -11.75
CA THR A 73 7.66 6.07 -12.87
C THR A 73 8.16 5.79 -14.30
N SER A 74 8.70 4.62 -14.63
CA SER A 74 9.07 4.30 -16.03
C SER A 74 8.56 2.96 -16.58
N GLU A 75 7.87 2.13 -15.78
CA GLU A 75 7.51 0.75 -16.18
C GLU A 75 6.01 0.41 -16.09
N VAL A 76 5.11 1.39 -15.90
CA VAL A 76 3.65 1.15 -15.94
C VAL A 76 2.90 2.05 -16.94
N ALA A 77 3.64 2.68 -17.85
CA ALA A 77 3.07 3.29 -19.04
C ALA A 77 3.22 2.33 -20.24
N GLU A 78 2.58 1.16 -20.15
CA GLU A 78 2.15 0.33 -21.27
C GLU A 78 0.95 -0.53 -20.86
#